data_AF-A0AAX3M3T9-F1
#
_entry.id   AF-A0AAX3M3T9-F1
#
_cell.length_a   1.000
_cell.length_b   1.000
_cell.length_c   1.000
_cell.angle_alpha   90.00
_cell.angle_beta   90.00
_cell.angle_gamma   90.00
#
_symmetry.space_group_name_H-M   'P 1'
#
loop_
_entity.id
_entity.type
_entity.pdbx_description
1 polymer ?
#
loop_
_entity_poly.entity_id
_entity_poly.type
_entity_poly.pdbx_seq_one_letter_code
_entity_poly.pdbx_strand_id
1 'polypeptide(L)'
;MDLDSLGLQQGLIVSCQALEHEPLHSSFIMGKMAVAAQEGGAVGIRANTAQDIKEIKQQVSLPVIGIVKRNYGDHPVFITPTITEIHELAESGCEIIALDATTRPRPDGVTLADLVKQIRLLYPELLLMADVSTVEEGVVAEQLGFDLVSATLVGYTEYTAHQKVYENDFEILKEMVRQIKTPIVAEGNIMTPEMAARCLELGVYSVVVGGAITRPQQITARFMDKMKQVRPASIATE
;
A
#
# COMPACT_ATOMS: atom_id res chain seq x y z
N MET A 1 6.78 -19.39 3.57
CA MET A 1 7.35 -18.33 4.45
C MET A 1 6.32 -18.01 5.52
N ASP A 2 6.72 -17.72 6.76
CA ASP A 2 5.77 -17.42 7.84
C ASP A 2 5.67 -15.90 8.07
N LEU A 3 4.45 -15.35 8.13
CA LEU A 3 4.18 -13.92 8.25
C LEU A 3 4.75 -13.34 9.56
N ASP A 4 4.63 -14.09 10.67
CA ASP A 4 5.10 -13.66 11.97
C ASP A 4 6.63 -13.52 12.01
N SER A 5 7.34 -14.34 11.25
CA SER A 5 8.80 -14.29 11.15
C SER A 5 9.34 -13.01 10.51
N LEU A 6 8.49 -12.24 9.82
CA LEU A 6 8.88 -10.98 9.18
C LEU A 6 8.90 -9.79 10.16
N GLY A 7 8.37 -9.94 11.39
CA GLY A 7 8.44 -8.88 12.41
C GLY A 7 7.66 -7.61 12.05
N LEU A 8 6.59 -7.73 11.26
CA LEU A 8 5.78 -6.59 10.80
C LEU A 8 4.72 -6.16 11.82
N GLN A 9 4.36 -7.04 12.75
CA GLN A 9 3.27 -6.83 13.71
C GLN A 9 3.52 -5.60 14.60
N GLN A 10 2.47 -4.80 14.81
CA GLN A 10 2.48 -3.55 15.58
C GLN A 10 3.52 -2.52 15.10
N GLY A 11 3.96 -2.63 13.85
CA GLY A 11 5.01 -1.79 13.29
C GLY A 11 4.53 -0.85 12.18
N LEU A 12 5.44 0.07 11.83
CA LEU A 12 5.29 0.98 10.71
C LEU A 12 6.03 0.44 9.48
N ILE A 13 5.29 0.32 8.39
CA ILE A 13 5.79 0.02 7.05
C ILE A 13 5.82 1.33 6.26
N VAL A 14 6.97 1.66 5.67
CA VAL A 14 7.09 2.89 4.87
C VAL A 14 6.95 2.55 3.40
N SER A 15 6.02 3.24 2.72
CA SER A 15 5.81 3.07 1.29
C SER A 15 6.76 3.99 0.49
N CYS A 16 7.82 3.39 -0.04
CA CYS A 16 8.84 4.04 -0.86
C CYS A 16 8.49 3.87 -2.34
N GLN A 17 7.69 4.81 -2.88
CA GLN A 17 7.24 4.77 -4.27
C GLN A 17 7.34 6.15 -4.92
N ALA A 18 7.99 6.21 -6.08
CA ALA A 18 7.96 7.38 -6.97
C ALA A 18 7.62 6.96 -8.41
N LEU A 19 6.45 7.36 -8.91
CA LEU A 19 6.03 7.09 -10.30
C LEU A 19 6.81 7.96 -11.29
N GLU A 20 6.84 7.59 -12.57
CA GLU A 20 7.67 8.25 -13.61
C GLU A 20 7.54 9.79 -13.67
N HIS A 21 6.35 10.31 -13.40
CA HIS A 21 6.06 11.75 -13.43
C HIS A 21 6.40 12.48 -12.12
N GLU A 22 6.87 11.78 -11.09
CA GLU A 22 7.07 12.33 -9.76
C GLU A 22 8.52 12.79 -9.53
N PRO A 23 8.75 13.85 -8.73
CA PRO A 23 10.08 14.47 -8.61
C PRO A 23 11.19 13.55 -8.11
N LEU A 24 10.85 12.49 -7.37
CA LEU A 24 11.81 11.54 -6.80
C LEU A 24 11.92 10.23 -7.59
N HIS A 25 11.41 10.18 -8.83
CA HIS A 25 11.45 8.97 -9.65
C HIS A 25 12.89 8.52 -9.92
N SER A 26 13.33 7.48 -9.21
CA SER A 26 14.62 6.83 -9.36
C SER A 26 14.71 5.68 -8.37
N SER A 27 15.11 4.49 -8.84
CA SER A 27 15.35 3.34 -7.96
C SER A 27 16.39 3.66 -6.89
N PHE A 28 17.47 4.34 -7.25
CA PHE A 28 18.51 4.78 -6.31
C PHE A 28 17.93 5.66 -5.20
N ILE A 29 17.08 6.63 -5.55
CA ILE A 29 16.43 7.50 -4.56
C ILE A 29 15.50 6.67 -3.66
N MET A 30 14.71 5.75 -4.22
CA MET A 30 13.85 4.86 -3.41
C MET A 30 14.66 3.95 -2.47
N GLY A 31 15.83 3.48 -2.90
CA GLY A 31 16.79 2.79 -2.04
C GLY A 31 17.23 3.66 -0.85
N LYS A 32 17.54 4.94 -1.08
CA LYS A 32 17.88 5.88 0.00
C LYS A 32 16.70 6.24 0.90
N MET A 33 15.49 6.33 0.36
CA MET A 33 14.27 6.51 1.17
C MET A 33 14.03 5.31 2.08
N ALA A 34 14.31 4.09 1.61
CA ALA A 34 14.21 2.89 2.43
C ALA A 34 15.26 2.87 3.55
N VAL A 35 16.50 3.29 3.28
CA VAL A 35 17.52 3.46 4.34
C VAL A 35 17.05 4.45 5.41
N ALA A 36 16.53 5.61 4.99
CA ALA A 36 15.99 6.61 5.92
C ALA A 36 14.82 6.06 6.74
N ALA A 37 13.95 5.25 6.14
CA ALA A 37 12.86 4.57 6.85
C ALA A 37 13.39 3.57 7.89
N GLN A 38 14.40 2.75 7.53
CA GLN A 38 15.03 1.79 8.44
C GLN A 38 15.70 2.50 9.63
N GLU A 39 16.49 3.55 9.37
CA GLU A 39 17.12 4.37 10.42
C GLU A 39 16.09 5.07 11.31
N GLY A 40 14.92 5.39 10.75
CA GLY A 40 13.77 5.92 11.48
C GLY A 40 12.98 4.88 12.30
N GLY A 41 13.31 3.59 12.20
CA GLY A 41 12.66 2.51 12.95
C GLY A 41 11.48 1.83 12.24
N ALA A 42 11.35 1.98 10.91
CA ALA A 42 10.39 1.20 10.14
C ALA A 42 10.72 -0.30 10.20
N VAL A 43 9.69 -1.14 10.24
CA VAL A 43 9.84 -2.61 10.30
C VAL A 43 9.71 -3.28 8.92
N GLY A 44 9.28 -2.53 7.91
CA GLY A 44 9.08 -3.03 6.56
C GLY A 44 9.00 -1.91 5.54
N ILE A 45 9.12 -2.26 4.26
CA ILE A 45 9.01 -1.33 3.14
C ILE A 45 7.91 -1.80 2.18
N ARG A 46 7.13 -0.88 1.63
CA ARG A 46 6.27 -1.14 0.47
C ARG A 46 6.84 -0.43 -0.76
N ALA A 47 7.08 -1.15 -1.84
CA ALA A 47 7.79 -0.62 -3.02
C ALA A 47 7.10 -1.02 -4.33
N ASN A 48 7.26 -0.17 -5.35
CA ASN A 48 6.67 -0.36 -6.67
C ASN A 48 7.76 -0.67 -7.70
N THR A 49 7.51 -1.66 -8.56
CA THR A 49 8.41 -2.23 -9.59
C THR A 49 9.48 -3.17 -9.05
N ALA A 50 9.79 -4.20 -9.84
CA ALA A 50 10.88 -5.13 -9.52
C ALA A 50 12.25 -4.45 -9.44
N GLN A 51 12.46 -3.35 -10.20
CA GLN A 51 13.71 -2.61 -10.20
C GLN A 51 13.94 -1.88 -8.88
N ASP A 52 12.95 -1.13 -8.38
CA ASP A 52 13.06 -0.42 -7.11
C ASP A 52 13.17 -1.41 -5.94
N ILE A 53 12.43 -2.52 -5.99
CA ILE A 53 12.53 -3.58 -4.97
C ILE A 53 13.95 -4.14 -4.90
N LYS A 54 14.55 -4.48 -6.06
CA LYS A 54 15.92 -5.01 -6.12
C LYS A 54 16.94 -4.00 -5.56
N GLU A 55 16.78 -2.71 -5.86
CA GLU A 55 17.64 -1.66 -5.30
C GLU A 55 17.45 -1.54 -3.77
N ILE A 56 16.21 -1.48 -3.28
CA ILE A 56 15.89 -1.38 -1.85
C ILE A 56 16.50 -2.56 -1.09
N LYS A 57 16.36 -3.79 -1.59
CA LYS A 57 16.90 -5.00 -0.94
C LYS A 57 18.44 -5.04 -0.90
N GLN A 58 19.13 -4.23 -1.71
CA GLN A 58 20.59 -4.08 -1.61
C GLN A 58 21.00 -3.09 -0.50
N GLN A 59 20.08 -2.23 -0.05
CA GLN A 59 20.36 -1.15 0.90
C GLN A 59 19.85 -1.44 2.32
N VAL A 60 18.78 -2.23 2.46
CA VAL A 60 18.14 -2.52 3.76
C VAL A 60 17.88 -4.01 3.95
N SER A 61 17.80 -4.45 5.21
CA SER A 61 17.46 -5.83 5.58
C SER A 61 15.99 -6.01 5.95
N LEU A 62 15.16 -4.98 5.73
CA LEU A 62 13.74 -5.01 6.03
C LEU A 62 12.96 -5.86 5.01
N PRO A 63 11.90 -6.56 5.43
CA PRO A 63 10.97 -7.22 4.52
C PRO A 63 10.31 -6.19 3.58
N VAL A 64 10.11 -6.60 2.33
CA VAL A 64 9.51 -5.76 1.29
C VAL A 64 8.18 -6.32 0.81
N ILE A 65 7.16 -5.46 0.83
CA ILE A 65 5.87 -5.65 0.15
C ILE A 65 6.00 -5.08 -1.26
N GLY A 66 6.01 -5.94 -2.27
CA GLY A 66 6.15 -5.58 -3.67
C GLY A 66 4.82 -5.40 -4.39
N ILE A 67 4.75 -4.38 -5.24
CA ILE A 67 3.67 -4.18 -6.22
C ILE A 67 4.25 -3.79 -7.58
N VAL A 68 3.46 -3.95 -8.65
CA VAL A 68 3.73 -3.29 -9.93
C VAL A 68 2.49 -2.50 -10.33
N LYS A 69 2.62 -1.18 -10.38
CA LYS A 69 1.59 -0.29 -10.91
C LYS A 69 1.74 -0.19 -12.41
N ARG A 70 0.81 -0.78 -13.16
CA ARG A 70 0.80 -0.78 -14.62
C ARG A 70 -0.61 -0.55 -15.15
N ASN A 71 -0.76 0.45 -16.00
CA ASN A 71 -2.03 0.75 -16.66
C ASN A 71 -2.19 -0.16 -17.89
N TYR A 72 -3.41 -0.66 -18.08
CA TYR A 72 -3.81 -1.45 -19.24
C TYR A 72 -4.99 -0.74 -19.91
N GLY A 73 -4.72 0.12 -20.89
CA GLY A 73 -5.77 0.95 -21.50
C GLY A 73 -6.58 1.71 -20.45
N ASP A 74 -7.90 1.65 -20.56
CA ASP A 74 -8.85 2.29 -19.63
C ASP A 74 -9.32 1.35 -18.50
N HIS A 75 -8.65 0.21 -18.28
CA HIS A 75 -9.03 -0.71 -17.22
C HIS A 75 -8.79 -0.10 -15.82
N PRO A 76 -9.71 -0.29 -14.86
CA PRO A 76 -9.63 0.33 -13.54
C PRO A 76 -8.61 -0.32 -12.60
N VAL A 77 -8.21 -1.56 -12.88
CA VAL A 77 -7.26 -2.33 -12.07
C VAL A 77 -5.85 -2.12 -12.61
N PHE A 78 -4.98 -1.55 -11.77
CA PHE A 78 -3.59 -1.23 -12.15
C PHE A 78 -2.54 -1.67 -11.13
N ILE A 79 -2.92 -2.10 -9.92
CA ILE A 79 -1.97 -2.62 -8.91
C ILE A 79 -1.83 -4.13 -9.11
N THR A 80 -0.70 -4.55 -9.65
CA THR A 80 -0.34 -5.95 -9.93
C THR A 80 -1.49 -6.68 -10.65
N PRO A 81 -1.93 -6.17 -11.82
CA PRO A 81 -3.21 -6.53 -12.44
C PRO A 81 -3.24 -7.94 -13.04
N THR A 82 -2.12 -8.54 -13.42
CA THR A 82 -2.08 -9.84 -14.09
C THR A 82 -1.02 -10.76 -13.50
N ILE A 83 -0.98 -12.01 -13.97
CA ILE A 83 0.10 -12.95 -13.61
C ILE A 83 1.47 -12.45 -14.06
N THR A 84 1.54 -11.61 -15.10
CA THR A 84 2.79 -11.00 -15.60
C THR A 84 3.51 -10.25 -14.49
N GLU A 85 2.80 -9.39 -13.77
CA GLU A 85 3.40 -8.61 -12.68
C GLU A 85 3.81 -9.50 -11.50
N ILE A 86 3.09 -10.60 -11.26
CA ILE A 86 3.47 -11.59 -10.23
C ILE A 86 4.83 -12.20 -10.55
N HIS A 87 5.08 -12.59 -11.82
CA HIS A 87 6.37 -13.12 -12.24
C HIS A 87 7.50 -12.12 -11.99
N GLU A 88 7.32 -10.85 -12.39
CA GLU A 88 8.31 -9.80 -12.19
C GLU A 88 8.65 -9.59 -10.70
N LEU A 89 7.62 -9.63 -9.84
CA LEU A 89 7.77 -9.44 -8.40
C LEU A 89 8.37 -10.67 -7.71
N ALA A 90 8.01 -11.88 -8.12
CA ALA A 90 8.63 -13.10 -7.61
C ALA A 90 10.15 -13.11 -7.87
N GLU A 91 10.59 -12.62 -9.04
CA GLU A 91 12.00 -12.44 -9.38
C GLU A 91 12.69 -11.27 -8.66
N SER A 92 11.92 -10.33 -8.11
CA SER A 92 12.46 -9.21 -7.34
C SER A 92 12.92 -9.60 -5.93
N GLY A 93 12.41 -10.73 -5.44
CA GLY A 93 12.70 -11.27 -4.12
C GLY A 93 11.95 -10.59 -2.99
N CYS A 94 10.91 -9.78 -3.23
CA CYS A 94 10.04 -9.30 -2.15
C CYS A 94 9.39 -10.46 -1.38
N GLU A 95 9.24 -10.29 -0.07
CA GLU A 95 8.65 -11.30 0.82
C GLU A 95 7.12 -11.42 0.66
N ILE A 96 6.46 -10.30 0.35
CA ILE A 96 5.01 -10.22 0.19
C ILE A 96 4.71 -9.57 -1.16
N ILE A 97 3.75 -10.10 -1.91
CA ILE A 97 3.19 -9.43 -3.09
C ILE A 97 1.81 -8.88 -2.76
N ALA A 98 1.63 -7.58 -2.94
CA ALA A 98 0.31 -6.95 -2.90
C ALA A 98 -0.29 -6.84 -4.30
N LEU A 99 -1.60 -7.05 -4.39
CA LEU A 99 -2.37 -6.91 -5.62
C LEU A 99 -3.76 -6.37 -5.34
N ASP A 100 -4.31 -5.69 -6.33
CA ASP A 100 -5.70 -5.23 -6.31
C ASP A 100 -6.64 -6.44 -6.17
N ALA A 101 -7.38 -6.46 -5.07
CA ALA A 101 -8.35 -7.49 -4.71
C ALA A 101 -9.80 -6.96 -4.76
N THR A 102 -10.04 -5.91 -5.55
CA THR A 102 -11.38 -5.37 -5.76
C THR A 102 -12.23 -6.25 -6.67
N THR A 103 -13.53 -5.99 -6.73
CA THR A 103 -14.47 -6.69 -7.64
C THR A 103 -14.43 -6.19 -9.09
N ARG A 104 -13.58 -5.20 -9.39
CA ARG A 104 -13.51 -4.57 -10.71
C ARG A 104 -12.86 -5.49 -11.77
N PRO A 105 -13.24 -5.37 -13.05
CA PRO A 105 -12.72 -6.22 -14.10
C PRO A 105 -11.21 -6.01 -14.32
N ARG A 106 -10.48 -7.13 -14.37
CA ARG A 106 -9.04 -7.17 -14.68
C ARG A 106 -8.80 -7.10 -16.20
N PRO A 107 -7.64 -6.59 -16.65
CA PRO A 107 -7.41 -6.34 -18.08
C PRO A 107 -7.34 -7.59 -18.96
N ASP A 108 -7.02 -8.75 -18.40
CA ASP A 108 -6.95 -10.04 -19.08
C ASP A 108 -8.25 -10.86 -18.96
N GLY A 109 -9.28 -10.32 -18.29
CA GLY A 109 -10.54 -11.00 -18.03
C GLY A 109 -10.45 -12.14 -17.00
N VAL A 110 -9.28 -12.36 -16.39
CA VAL A 110 -9.10 -13.38 -15.35
C VAL A 110 -9.76 -12.90 -14.07
N THR A 111 -10.49 -13.79 -13.39
CA THR A 111 -11.09 -13.47 -12.09
C THR A 111 -10.02 -13.40 -11.00
N LEU A 112 -10.25 -12.60 -9.95
CA LEU A 112 -9.33 -12.57 -8.80
C LEU A 112 -9.11 -13.97 -8.20
N ALA A 113 -10.17 -14.78 -8.09
CA ALA A 113 -10.09 -16.14 -7.56
C ALA A 113 -9.19 -17.05 -8.42
N ASP A 114 -9.30 -16.97 -9.74
CA ASP A 114 -8.47 -17.78 -10.64
C ASP A 114 -7.03 -17.28 -10.67
N LEU A 115 -6.80 -15.97 -10.56
CA LEU A 115 -5.45 -15.42 -10.42
C LEU A 115 -4.80 -15.91 -9.12
N VAL A 116 -5.48 -15.82 -7.98
CA VAL A 116 -4.95 -16.31 -6.69
C VAL A 116 -4.62 -17.81 -6.76
N LYS A 117 -5.51 -18.63 -7.35
CA LYS A 117 -5.23 -20.07 -7.56
C LYS A 117 -3.98 -20.30 -8.41
N GLN A 118 -3.79 -19.54 -9.49
CA GLN A 118 -2.60 -19.63 -10.33
C GLN A 118 -1.34 -19.23 -9.56
N ILE A 119 -1.39 -18.15 -8.79
CA ILE A 119 -0.27 -17.70 -7.96
C ILE A 119 0.11 -18.77 -6.95
N ARG A 120 -0.85 -19.34 -6.22
CA ARG A 120 -0.62 -20.40 -5.22
C ARG A 120 -0.03 -21.67 -5.84
N LEU A 121 -0.39 -21.99 -7.08
CA LEU A 121 0.19 -23.13 -7.81
C LEU A 121 1.65 -22.88 -8.21
N LEU A 122 1.97 -21.67 -8.67
CA LEU A 122 3.31 -21.33 -9.17
C LEU A 122 4.28 -20.95 -8.04
N TYR A 123 3.78 -20.30 -6.99
CA TYR A 123 4.54 -19.72 -5.89
C TYR A 123 3.87 -20.04 -4.54
N PRO A 124 3.87 -21.31 -4.11
CA PRO A 124 3.15 -21.74 -2.90
C PRO A 124 3.62 -21.07 -1.61
N GLU A 125 4.88 -20.62 -1.56
CA GLU A 125 5.49 -20.03 -0.37
C GLU A 125 5.37 -18.51 -0.27
N LEU A 126 4.85 -17.87 -1.32
CA LEU A 126 4.76 -16.42 -1.45
C LEU A 126 3.59 -15.88 -0.62
N LEU A 127 3.83 -14.89 0.22
CA LEU A 127 2.75 -14.24 0.97
C LEU A 127 2.02 -13.23 0.08
N LEU A 128 0.70 -13.22 0.14
CA LEU A 128 -0.16 -12.33 -0.64
C LEU A 128 -0.92 -11.36 0.25
N MET A 129 -0.93 -10.09 -0.18
CA MET A 129 -1.67 -9.01 0.46
C MET A 129 -2.75 -8.48 -0.49
N ALA A 130 -4.00 -8.48 -0.02
CA ALA A 130 -5.14 -7.98 -0.78
C ALA A 130 -5.31 -6.48 -0.56
N ASP A 131 -5.07 -5.67 -1.59
CA ASP A 131 -5.48 -4.27 -1.56
C ASP A 131 -6.98 -4.17 -1.89
N VAL A 132 -7.78 -3.77 -0.90
CA VAL A 132 -9.25 -3.71 -0.99
C VAL A 132 -9.76 -2.28 -0.76
N SER A 133 -11.01 -2.05 -1.15
CA SER A 133 -11.71 -0.78 -0.99
C SER A 133 -12.97 -0.88 -0.12
N THR A 134 -13.51 -2.07 0.11
CA THR A 134 -14.63 -2.30 1.03
C THR A 134 -14.38 -3.45 2.00
N VAL A 135 -15.22 -3.54 3.04
CA VAL A 135 -15.16 -4.65 4.01
C VAL A 135 -15.51 -5.97 3.33
N GLU A 136 -16.50 -5.97 2.44
CA GLU A 136 -16.94 -7.16 1.70
C GLU A 136 -15.82 -7.71 0.81
N GLU A 137 -15.05 -6.82 0.16
CA GLU A 137 -13.86 -7.21 -0.61
C GLU A 137 -12.81 -7.86 0.31
N GLY A 138 -12.63 -7.34 1.52
CA GLY A 138 -11.76 -7.94 2.52
C GLY A 138 -12.22 -9.33 2.99
N VAL A 139 -13.52 -9.53 3.19
CA VAL A 139 -14.10 -10.85 3.51
C VAL A 139 -13.92 -11.84 2.36
N VAL A 140 -14.08 -11.40 1.11
CA VAL A 140 -13.81 -12.23 -0.06
C VAL A 140 -12.32 -12.56 -0.15
N ALA A 141 -11.43 -11.61 0.10
CA ALA A 141 -9.98 -11.86 0.12
C ALA A 141 -9.57 -12.91 1.17
N GLU A 142 -10.15 -12.87 2.36
CA GLU A 142 -9.94 -13.92 3.37
C GLU A 142 -10.36 -15.30 2.84
N GLN A 143 -11.54 -15.40 2.22
CA GLN A 143 -12.04 -16.66 1.65
C GLN A 143 -11.15 -17.19 0.51
N LEU A 144 -10.50 -16.31 -0.23
CA LEU A 144 -9.53 -16.66 -1.26
C LEU A 144 -8.15 -17.05 -0.71
N GLY A 145 -7.94 -16.92 0.60
CA GLY A 145 -6.71 -17.33 1.28
C GLY A 145 -5.57 -16.33 1.12
N PHE A 146 -5.86 -15.03 1.13
CA PHE A 146 -4.84 -14.00 1.29
C PHE A 146 -4.27 -14.01 2.72
N ASP A 147 -2.98 -13.68 2.84
CA ASP A 147 -2.24 -13.68 4.11
C ASP A 147 -2.39 -12.34 4.86
N LEU A 148 -2.66 -11.26 4.12
CA LEU A 148 -2.91 -9.91 4.63
C LEU A 148 -4.05 -9.26 3.85
N VAL A 149 -4.82 -8.39 4.50
CA VAL A 149 -5.84 -7.53 3.85
C VAL A 149 -5.56 -6.06 4.17
N SER A 150 -5.58 -5.20 3.16
CA SER A 150 -5.21 -3.80 3.26
C SER A 150 -6.29 -2.86 2.77
N ALA A 151 -6.56 -1.80 3.54
CA ALA A 151 -7.52 -0.75 3.16
C ALA A 151 -7.00 0.23 2.08
N THR A 152 -5.92 -0.12 1.37
CA THR A 152 -5.20 0.73 0.41
C THR A 152 -6.09 1.44 -0.60
N LEU A 153 -7.14 0.77 -1.09
CA LEU A 153 -7.97 1.27 -2.19
C LEU A 153 -9.26 1.96 -1.72
N VAL A 154 -9.48 2.10 -0.41
CA VAL A 154 -10.60 2.88 0.14
C VAL A 154 -10.46 4.34 -0.31
N GLY A 155 -11.44 4.85 -1.07
CA GLY A 155 -11.38 6.19 -1.64
C GLY A 155 -10.72 6.27 -3.02
N TYR A 156 -10.27 5.14 -3.58
CA TYR A 156 -9.58 5.05 -4.87
C TYR A 156 -10.32 4.17 -5.90
N THR A 157 -11.55 3.77 -5.60
CA THR A 157 -12.48 3.13 -6.54
C THR A 157 -13.70 4.03 -6.75
N GLU A 158 -14.38 3.89 -7.89
CA GLU A 158 -15.54 4.72 -8.24
C GLU A 158 -16.65 4.66 -7.17
N TYR A 159 -16.88 3.47 -6.60
CA TYR A 159 -17.90 3.23 -5.58
C TYR A 159 -17.44 3.59 -4.15
N THR A 160 -16.17 3.92 -3.93
CA THR A 160 -15.66 4.36 -2.62
C THR A 160 -15.06 5.76 -2.64
N ALA A 161 -15.05 6.47 -3.78
CA ALA A 161 -14.37 7.77 -3.96
C ALA A 161 -14.78 8.87 -2.96
N HIS A 162 -15.95 8.73 -2.34
CA HIS A 162 -16.50 9.63 -1.32
C HIS A 162 -16.00 9.32 0.10
N GLN A 163 -15.20 8.26 0.28
CA GLN A 163 -14.75 7.79 1.58
C GLN A 163 -13.25 8.05 1.79
N LYS A 164 -12.86 8.16 3.06
CA LYS A 164 -11.47 8.12 3.49
C LYS A 164 -11.33 7.18 4.67
N VAL A 165 -10.20 6.46 4.72
CA VAL A 165 -9.89 5.48 5.78
C VAL A 165 -10.02 6.08 7.19
N TYR A 166 -9.72 7.37 7.38
CA TYR A 166 -9.78 8.04 8.69
C TYR A 166 -11.17 8.54 9.10
N GLU A 167 -12.20 8.43 8.26
CA GLU A 167 -13.54 8.95 8.56
C GLU A 167 -14.17 8.25 9.76
N ASN A 168 -14.92 9.02 10.55
CA ASN A 168 -15.62 8.56 11.75
C ASN A 168 -14.72 7.77 12.73
N ASP A 169 -13.50 8.26 12.96
CA ASP A 169 -12.48 7.56 13.76
C ASP A 169 -12.20 6.15 13.21
N PHE A 170 -11.84 6.08 11.93
CA PHE A 170 -11.45 4.85 11.24
C PHE A 170 -12.51 3.74 11.25
N GLU A 171 -13.78 4.09 11.04
CA GLU A 171 -14.90 3.14 11.15
C GLU A 171 -14.73 1.92 10.24
N ILE A 172 -14.22 2.12 9.02
CA ILE A 172 -13.97 1.00 8.10
C ILE A 172 -12.91 0.03 8.62
N LEU A 173 -11.85 0.51 9.28
CA LEU A 173 -10.83 -0.36 9.87
C LEU A 173 -11.38 -1.13 11.06
N LYS A 174 -12.20 -0.49 11.92
CA LYS A 174 -12.90 -1.17 13.02
C LYS A 174 -13.77 -2.30 12.50
N GLU A 175 -14.49 -2.04 11.41
CA GLU A 175 -15.36 -3.01 10.78
C GLU A 175 -14.60 -4.18 10.16
N MET A 176 -13.48 -3.89 9.48
CA MET A 176 -12.57 -4.91 8.94
C MET A 176 -12.00 -5.80 10.06
N VAL A 177 -11.45 -5.22 11.13
CA VAL A 177 -10.90 -5.98 12.27
C VAL A 177 -11.97 -6.84 12.96
N ARG A 178 -13.23 -6.39 12.97
CA ARG A 178 -14.35 -7.14 13.55
C ARG A 178 -14.78 -8.35 12.70
N GLN A 179 -14.79 -8.19 11.38
CA GLN A 179 -15.37 -9.18 10.46
C GLN A 179 -14.34 -10.15 9.86
N ILE A 180 -13.08 -9.74 9.75
CA ILE A 180 -12.02 -10.45 9.05
C ILE A 180 -10.99 -10.94 10.07
N LYS A 181 -10.64 -12.23 10.00
CA LYS A 181 -9.62 -12.90 10.82
C LYS A 181 -8.23 -12.74 10.23
N THR A 182 -8.11 -12.68 8.90
CA THR A 182 -6.85 -12.38 8.23
C THR A 182 -6.28 -11.04 8.75
N PRO A 183 -4.97 -10.96 9.07
CA PRO A 183 -4.35 -9.73 9.56
C PRO A 183 -4.64 -8.49 8.69
N ILE A 184 -5.14 -7.43 9.33
CA ILE A 184 -5.51 -6.17 8.66
C ILE A 184 -4.35 -5.19 8.65
N VAL A 185 -4.05 -4.58 7.51
CA VAL A 185 -3.06 -3.51 7.35
C VAL A 185 -3.80 -2.19 7.14
N ALA A 186 -3.52 -1.21 7.99
CA ALA A 186 -4.01 0.15 7.80
C ALA A 186 -3.15 0.86 6.76
N GLU A 187 -3.70 1.08 5.56
CA GLU A 187 -3.04 1.78 4.46
C GLU A 187 -3.99 2.76 3.79
N GLY A 188 -3.46 3.90 3.35
CA GLY A 188 -4.23 4.93 2.63
C GLY A 188 -4.62 6.11 3.54
N ASN A 189 -4.17 7.30 3.17
CA ASN A 189 -4.48 8.57 3.85
C ASN A 189 -4.14 8.63 5.37
N ILE A 190 -3.26 7.77 5.87
CA ILE A 190 -2.66 7.92 7.21
C ILE A 190 -1.61 9.03 7.15
N MET A 191 -1.92 10.19 7.72
CA MET A 191 -1.16 11.43 7.49
C MET A 191 -0.33 11.92 8.68
N THR A 192 -0.60 11.45 9.89
CA THR A 192 0.09 11.90 11.10
C THR A 192 0.51 10.72 11.98
N PRO A 193 1.50 10.90 12.87
CA PRO A 193 1.89 9.89 13.84
C PRO A 193 0.71 9.44 14.73
N GLU A 194 -0.16 10.37 15.13
CA GLU A 194 -1.33 10.07 15.97
C GLU A 194 -2.34 9.19 15.24
N MET A 195 -2.54 9.41 13.93
CA MET A 195 -3.37 8.53 13.10
C MET A 195 -2.79 7.11 13.05
N ALA A 196 -1.48 6.98 12.83
CA ALA A 196 -0.83 5.67 12.78
C ALA A 196 -0.92 4.94 14.13
N ALA A 197 -0.66 5.63 15.25
CA ALA A 197 -0.84 5.08 16.58
C ALA A 197 -2.30 4.66 16.83
N ARG A 198 -3.26 5.51 16.44
CA ARG A 198 -4.68 5.18 16.55
C ARG A 198 -5.05 3.92 15.78
N CYS A 199 -4.54 3.71 14.57
CA CYS A 199 -4.78 2.48 13.83
C CYS A 199 -4.28 1.24 14.59
N LEU A 200 -3.10 1.29 15.20
CA LEU A 200 -2.56 0.17 16.01
C LEU A 200 -3.44 -0.15 17.22
N GLU A 201 -3.96 0.88 17.91
CA GLU A 201 -4.91 0.71 19.03
C GLU A 201 -6.21 0.01 18.61
N LEU A 202 -6.62 0.15 17.35
CA LEU A 202 -7.81 -0.51 16.81
C LEU A 202 -7.60 -2.01 16.52
N GLY A 203 -6.37 -2.52 16.69
CA GLY A 203 -6.05 -3.93 16.52
C GLY A 203 -5.65 -4.31 15.10
N VAL A 204 -5.28 -3.36 14.25
CA VAL A 204 -4.65 -3.69 12.95
C VAL A 204 -3.29 -4.35 13.20
N TYR A 205 -2.89 -5.21 12.26
CA TYR A 205 -1.61 -5.91 12.29
C TYR A 205 -0.43 -4.95 12.13
N SER A 206 -0.49 -4.04 11.16
CA SER A 206 0.55 -3.04 10.90
C SER A 206 -0.03 -1.82 10.19
N VAL A 207 0.76 -0.75 10.07
CA VAL A 207 0.37 0.48 9.37
C VAL A 207 1.32 0.77 8.22
N VAL A 208 0.80 1.08 7.03
CA VAL A 208 1.59 1.52 5.88
C VAL A 208 1.40 3.02 5.67
N VAL A 209 2.51 3.77 5.66
CA VAL A 209 2.53 5.22 5.41
C VAL A 209 3.41 5.55 4.22
N GLY A 210 2.84 6.20 3.22
CA GLY A 210 3.55 6.70 2.03
C GLY A 210 3.71 8.21 2.04
N GLY A 211 2.74 8.93 1.46
CA GLY A 211 2.88 10.36 1.15
C GLY A 211 3.03 11.34 2.32
N ALA A 212 2.89 10.87 3.56
CA ALA A 212 3.28 11.65 4.74
C ALA A 212 4.78 11.64 5.01
N ILE A 213 5.51 10.66 4.45
CA ILE A 213 6.95 10.44 4.66
C ILE A 213 7.71 10.61 3.34
N THR A 214 7.29 9.91 2.28
CA THR A 214 8.13 9.72 1.08
C THR A 214 7.80 10.63 -0.10
N ARG A 215 6.86 11.57 0.07
CA ARG A 215 6.40 12.47 -1.00
C ARG A 215 6.54 13.93 -0.56
N PRO A 216 7.75 14.49 -0.55
CA PRO A 216 8.00 15.85 -0.07
C PRO A 216 7.17 16.91 -0.81
N GLN A 217 6.84 16.69 -2.09
CA GLN A 217 5.94 17.56 -2.85
C GLN A 217 4.52 17.60 -2.26
N GLN A 218 4.00 16.46 -1.78
CA GLN A 218 2.68 16.41 -1.13
C GLN A 218 2.73 16.98 0.28
N ILE A 219 3.80 16.72 1.03
CA ILE A 219 4.05 17.33 2.34
C ILE A 219 4.05 18.86 2.20
N THR A 220 4.88 19.39 1.29
CA THR A 220 5.00 20.83 1.01
C THR A 220 3.66 21.45 0.62
N ALA A 221 2.88 20.80 -0.25
CA ALA A 221 1.56 21.28 -0.64
C ALA A 221 0.61 21.44 0.56
N ARG A 222 0.57 20.46 1.48
CA ARG A 222 -0.27 20.54 2.69
C ARG A 222 0.10 21.74 3.58
N PHE A 223 1.40 22.03 3.75
CA PHE A 223 1.85 23.22 4.46
C PHE A 223 1.37 24.50 3.76
N MET A 224 1.59 24.59 2.44
CA MET A 224 1.20 25.77 1.65
C MET A 224 -0.30 26.03 1.66
N ASP A 225 -1.13 24.98 1.59
CA ASP A 225 -2.58 25.14 1.60
C ASP A 225 -3.09 25.70 2.93
N LYS A 226 -2.48 25.30 4.06
CA LYS A 226 -2.78 25.91 5.36
C LYS A 226 -2.27 27.34 5.48
N MET A 227 -1.07 27.63 4.97
CA MET A 227 -0.54 28.99 4.97
C MET A 227 -1.39 29.95 4.14
N LYS A 228 -1.91 29.52 2.98
CA LYS A 228 -2.78 30.34 2.12
C LYS A 228 -4.09 30.74 2.82
N GLN A 229 -4.63 29.90 3.71
CA GLN A 229 -5.85 30.20 4.47
C GLN A 229 -5.65 31.33 5.50
N VAL A 230 -4.41 31.59 5.91
CA VAL A 230 -4.07 32.59 6.94
C VAL A 230 -3.53 33.89 6.32
N ARG A 231 -3.10 33.88 5.05
CA ARG A 231 -2.62 35.10 4.40
C ARG A 231 -3.77 36.11 4.23
N PRO A 232 -3.61 37.36 4.70
CA PRO A 232 -4.58 38.40 4.38
C PRO A 232 -4.62 38.63 2.86
N ALA A 233 -5.80 38.96 2.34
CA ALA A 233 -6.07 39.16 0.91
C ALA A 233 -5.19 40.26 0.23
N SER A 234 -4.39 40.99 1.01
CA SER A 234 -3.57 42.12 0.54
C SER A 234 -2.17 41.75 0.03
N ILE A 235 -1.81 40.48 -0.06
CA ILE A 235 -0.51 40.04 -0.64
C ILE A 235 -0.75 39.21 -1.93
N ALA A 236 -1.81 39.53 -2.66
CA ALA A 236 -2.08 39.00 -4.00
C ALA A 236 -1.76 40.05 -5.07
N THR A 237 -0.55 40.59 -5.07
CA THR A 237 0.04 41.32 -6.20
C THR A 237 1.56 41.26 -6.09
N GLU A 238 2.19 40.39 -6.88
CA GLU A 238 3.04 40.73 -8.04
C GLU A 238 3.43 39.44 -8.77
#